data_AF-A0A1V4RN10-F1
#
_entry.id   AF-A0A1V4RN10-F1
#
_cell.length_a   1.000
_cell.length_b   1.000
_cell.length_c   1.000
_cell.angle_alpha   90.00
_cell.angle_beta   90.00
_cell.angle_gamma   90.00
#
_symmetry.space_group_name_H-M   'P 1'
#
loop_
_entity.id
_entity.type
_entity.pdbx_description
1 polymer ?
#
loop_
_entity_poly.entity_id
_entity_poly.type
_entity_poly.pdbx_seq_one_letter_code
_entity_poly.pdbx_strand_id
1 'polypeptide(L)'
;MKIETIKWLSGAVRIIDQTELPLRLVYLDCRNVETLAQAIEELKVRGAPAIGVAAAYGVVLSIWGHRGTSQELEQKIRWAVDRLSHTRPTAIYTAKSQGKHIRVFADETRPLLQGARLTTWELLQSGIEVTLICDNAAATLMRKGKVDAVIVGADRIARNGDVANKVGTYGLAVLAKEHHIPFYVAAPLSTLDMNLA
;
A
#
# COMPACT_ATOMS: atom_id res chain seq x y z
N MET A 1 -15.88 -23.45 10.49
CA MET A 1 -16.68 -22.20 10.38
C MET A 1 -15.93 -21.27 9.43
N LYS A 2 -16.58 -20.71 8.39
CA LYS A 2 -15.91 -19.82 7.44
C LYS A 2 -15.86 -18.42 8.04
N ILE A 3 -14.66 -17.91 8.29
CA ILE A 3 -14.45 -16.54 8.78
C ILE A 3 -14.44 -15.61 7.57
N GLU A 4 -15.35 -14.62 7.55
CA GLU A 4 -15.44 -13.62 6.47
C GLU A 4 -14.68 -12.35 6.90
N THR A 5 -13.58 -12.02 6.22
CA THR A 5 -12.74 -10.87 6.56
C THR A 5 -13.47 -9.53 6.38
N ILE A 6 -14.34 -9.45 5.38
CA ILE A 6 -15.13 -8.27 5.04
C ILE A 6 -16.53 -8.75 4.63
N LYS A 7 -17.57 -8.09 5.13
CA LYS A 7 -18.96 -8.44 4.88
C LYS A 7 -19.85 -7.21 4.79
N TRP A 8 -20.73 -7.16 3.80
CA TRP A 8 -21.78 -6.16 3.74
C TRP A 8 -22.92 -6.48 4.71
N LEU A 9 -23.36 -5.48 5.47
CA LEU A 9 -24.50 -5.53 6.37
C LEU A 9 -25.41 -4.32 6.11
N SER A 10 -26.34 -4.43 5.16
CA SER A 10 -27.41 -3.44 4.87
C SER A 10 -27.21 -2.03 5.44
N GLY A 11 -26.24 -1.29 4.91
CA GLY A 11 -25.86 0.05 5.37
C GLY A 11 -24.62 0.13 6.26
N ALA A 12 -23.87 -0.95 6.38
CA ALA A 12 -22.56 -1.01 7.03
C ALA A 12 -21.64 -2.03 6.36
N VAL A 13 -20.34 -1.84 6.51
CA VAL A 13 -19.30 -2.81 6.14
C VAL A 13 -18.72 -3.36 7.43
N ARG A 14 -18.97 -4.65 7.70
CA ARG A 14 -18.32 -5.37 8.78
C ARG A 14 -16.95 -5.83 8.34
N ILE A 15 -15.92 -5.49 9.11
CA ILE A 15 -14.54 -5.94 8.92
C ILE A 15 -14.06 -6.64 10.17
N ILE A 16 -13.09 -7.55 10.02
CA ILE A 16 -12.30 -8.02 11.15
C ILE A 16 -11.24 -6.97 11.47
N ASP A 17 -11.09 -6.61 12.74
CA ASP A 17 -9.94 -5.85 13.19
C ASP A 17 -8.70 -6.77 13.19
N GLN A 18 -7.91 -6.69 12.13
CA GLN A 18 -6.72 -7.52 11.99
C GLN A 18 -5.58 -7.15 12.95
N THR A 19 -5.68 -6.03 13.68
CA THR A 19 -4.68 -5.65 14.69
C THR A 19 -4.81 -6.46 15.98
N GLU A 20 -6.01 -7.01 16.24
CA GLU A 20 -6.32 -7.83 17.41
C GLU A 20 -5.97 -9.32 17.22
N LEU A 21 -5.74 -9.75 15.98
CA LEU A 21 -5.37 -11.13 15.65
C LEU A 21 -3.90 -11.43 15.98
N PRO A 22 -3.57 -12.68 16.40
CA PRO A 22 -4.45 -13.84 16.55
C PRO A 22 -5.12 -13.95 17.93
N LEU A 23 -4.87 -12.99 18.84
CA LEU A 23 -5.28 -13.08 20.24
C LEU A 23 -6.80 -12.99 20.40
N ARG A 24 -7.44 -12.12 19.61
CA ARG A 24 -8.88 -11.90 19.66
C ARG A 24 -9.48 -11.69 18.28
N LEU A 25 -10.63 -12.30 18.04
CA LEU A 25 -11.45 -12.04 16.85
C LEU A 25 -12.43 -10.91 17.17
N VAL A 26 -12.11 -9.69 16.75
CA VAL A 26 -12.94 -8.49 16.93
C VAL A 26 -13.50 -8.04 15.57
N TYR A 27 -14.78 -7.66 15.55
CA TYR A 27 -15.44 -7.12 14.37
C TYR A 27 -15.76 -5.63 14.55
N LEU A 28 -15.65 -4.86 13.46
CA LEU A 28 -16.01 -3.45 13.41
C LEU A 28 -17.02 -3.22 12.29
N ASP A 29 -18.05 -2.42 12.56
CA ASP A 29 -19.08 -2.05 11.58
C ASP A 29 -18.88 -0.61 11.12
N CYS A 30 -18.26 -0.43 9.96
CA CYS A 30 -18.07 0.88 9.34
C CYS A 30 -19.36 1.31 8.66
N ARG A 31 -19.98 2.41 9.13
CA ARG A 31 -21.29 2.93 8.65
C ARG A 31 -21.19 4.16 7.77
N ASN A 32 -19.98 4.67 7.55
CA ASN A 32 -19.68 5.75 6.61
C ASN A 32 -18.27 5.55 6.01
N VAL A 33 -17.97 6.24 4.92
CA VAL A 33 -16.67 6.16 4.24
C VAL A 33 -15.52 6.50 5.17
N GLU A 34 -15.68 7.50 6.04
CA GLU A 34 -14.62 7.91 6.98
C GLU A 34 -14.26 6.80 7.96
N THR A 35 -15.24 6.15 8.58
CA THR A 35 -14.98 5.03 9.51
C THR A 35 -14.29 3.85 8.82
N LEU A 36 -14.54 3.64 7.52
CA LEU A 36 -13.87 2.60 6.76
C LEU A 36 -12.47 3.02 6.33
N ALA A 37 -12.30 4.28 5.93
CA ALA A 37 -11.02 4.87 5.56
C ALA A 37 -10.06 4.87 6.74
N GLN A 38 -10.53 5.30 7.92
CA GLN A 38 -9.79 5.25 9.18
C GLN A 38 -9.39 3.80 9.53
N ALA A 39 -10.27 2.83 9.32
CA ALA A 39 -9.93 1.42 9.56
C ALA A 39 -8.84 0.89 8.62
N ILE A 40 -8.78 1.37 7.38
CA ILE A 40 -7.70 1.04 6.44
C ILE A 40 -6.39 1.72 6.86
N GLU A 41 -6.44 3.00 7.26
CA GLU A 41 -5.31 3.80 7.73
C GLU A 41 -4.68 3.21 9.01
N GLU A 42 -5.52 2.78 9.95
CA GLU A 42 -5.13 2.14 11.21
C GLU A 42 -4.74 0.65 11.03
N LEU A 43 -4.70 0.16 9.79
CA LEU A 43 -4.29 -1.22 9.43
C LEU A 43 -5.19 -2.32 10.01
N LYS A 44 -6.40 -1.97 10.44
CA LYS A 44 -7.46 -2.90 10.84
C LYS A 44 -7.91 -3.72 9.63
N VAL A 45 -7.84 -3.15 8.42
CA VAL A 45 -7.89 -3.87 7.14
C VAL A 45 -6.54 -3.76 6.43
N ARG A 46 -5.91 -4.90 6.14
CA ARG A 46 -4.64 -4.97 5.41
C ARG A 46 -4.60 -6.11 4.40
N GLY A 47 -3.66 -6.01 3.47
CA GLY A 47 -3.53 -6.87 2.28
C GLY A 47 -4.26 -6.27 1.08
N ALA A 48 -3.58 -6.19 -0.07
CA ALA A 48 -4.11 -5.51 -1.25
C ALA A 48 -5.51 -6.00 -1.69
N PRO A 49 -5.81 -7.32 -1.71
CA PRO A 49 -7.16 -7.79 -2.05
C PRO A 49 -8.22 -7.32 -1.04
N ALA A 50 -7.93 -7.36 0.26
CA ALA A 50 -8.88 -6.94 1.29
C ALA A 50 -9.11 -5.43 1.27
N ILE A 51 -8.06 -4.63 1.08
CA ILE A 51 -8.17 -3.17 0.95
C ILE A 51 -8.99 -2.83 -0.29
N GLY A 52 -8.78 -3.50 -1.43
CA GLY A 52 -9.57 -3.28 -2.65
C GLY A 52 -11.06 -3.57 -2.44
N VAL A 53 -11.40 -4.68 -1.77
CA VAL A 53 -12.79 -5.02 -1.44
C VAL A 53 -13.39 -4.00 -0.45
N ALA A 54 -12.64 -3.60 0.57
CA ALA A 54 -13.07 -2.57 1.51
C ALA A 54 -13.36 -1.24 0.79
N ALA A 55 -12.44 -0.78 -0.06
CA ALA A 55 -12.62 0.46 -0.82
C ALA A 55 -13.85 0.41 -1.73
N ALA A 56 -14.05 -0.71 -2.45
CA ALA A 56 -15.25 -0.90 -3.28
C ALA A 56 -16.55 -0.82 -2.46
N TYR A 57 -16.59 -1.46 -1.29
CA TYR A 57 -17.72 -1.31 -0.39
C TYR A 57 -17.87 0.11 0.15
N GLY A 58 -16.77 0.83 0.40
CA GLY A 58 -16.79 2.23 0.79
C GLY A 58 -17.49 3.12 -0.24
N VAL A 59 -17.26 2.88 -1.54
CA VAL A 59 -17.97 3.59 -2.62
C VAL A 59 -19.48 3.26 -2.60
N VAL A 60 -19.86 1.99 -2.44
CA VAL A 60 -21.28 1.60 -2.29
C VAL A 60 -21.92 2.29 -1.08
N LEU A 61 -21.15 2.39 0.00
CA LEU A 61 -21.60 2.94 1.26
C LEU A 61 -21.78 4.47 1.19
N SER A 62 -21.02 5.17 0.35
CA SER A 62 -21.17 6.63 0.14
C SER A 62 -22.50 7.00 -0.52
N ILE A 63 -23.07 6.08 -1.30
CA ILE A 63 -24.34 6.26 -2.01
C ILE A 63 -25.50 5.48 -1.39
N TRP A 64 -25.27 4.74 -0.31
CA TRP A 64 -26.30 3.90 0.31
C TRP A 64 -27.45 4.76 0.83
N GLY A 65 -28.68 4.45 0.38
CA GLY A 65 -29.88 5.21 0.75
C GLY A 65 -29.99 6.59 0.10
N HIS A 66 -29.15 6.92 -0.89
CA HIS A 66 -29.27 8.17 -1.64
C HIS A 66 -30.60 8.23 -2.41
N ARG A 67 -31.30 9.36 -2.31
CA ARG A 67 -32.56 9.67 -3.03
C ARG A 67 -32.51 11.02 -3.76
N GLY A 68 -31.31 11.57 -3.93
CA GLY A 68 -31.09 12.88 -4.53
C GLY A 68 -30.87 12.80 -6.04
N THR A 69 -30.24 13.82 -6.59
CA THR A 69 -30.01 13.94 -8.03
C THR A 69 -28.80 13.14 -8.50
N SER A 70 -28.73 12.81 -9.80
CA SER A 70 -27.57 12.15 -10.40
C SER A 70 -26.26 12.94 -10.20
N GLN A 71 -26.33 14.28 -10.15
CA GLN A 71 -25.16 15.13 -9.91
C GLN A 71 -24.63 14.97 -8.48
N GLU A 72 -25.52 14.92 -7.48
CA GLU A 72 -25.15 14.66 -6.09
C GLU A 72 -24.58 13.25 -5.91
N LEU A 73 -25.17 12.26 -6.58
CA LEU A 73 -24.66 10.88 -6.61
C LEU A 73 -23.21 10.85 -7.12
N GLU A 74 -22.95 11.48 -8.27
CA GLU A 74 -21.64 11.52 -8.89
C GLU A 74 -20.60 12.23 -8.01
N GLN A 75 -20.98 13.33 -7.35
CA GLN A 75 -20.13 14.02 -6.37
C GLN A 75 -19.77 13.11 -5.19
N LYS A 76 -20.73 12.36 -4.63
CA LYS A 76 -20.48 11.42 -3.52
C LYS A 76 -19.56 10.28 -3.91
N ILE A 77 -19.71 9.75 -5.13
CA ILE A 77 -18.81 8.70 -5.65
C ILE A 77 -17.40 9.27 -5.80
N ARG A 78 -17.24 10.41 -6.47
CA ARG A 78 -15.93 11.05 -6.66
C ARG A 78 -15.22 11.31 -5.34
N TRP A 79 -15.94 11.91 -4.38
CA TRP A 79 -15.40 12.16 -3.05
C TRP A 79 -14.98 10.87 -2.33
N ALA A 80 -15.79 9.81 -2.38
CA ALA A 80 -15.45 8.55 -1.73
C ALA A 80 -14.23 7.87 -2.36
N VAL A 81 -14.15 7.86 -3.69
CA VAL A 81 -12.99 7.33 -4.43
C VAL A 81 -11.71 8.10 -4.06
N ASP A 82 -11.79 9.43 -4.03
CA ASP A 82 -10.66 10.28 -3.64
C ASP A 82 -10.26 10.04 -2.17
N ARG A 83 -11.23 10.02 -1.25
CA ARG A 83 -10.95 9.78 0.18
C ARG A 83 -10.29 8.43 0.43
N LEU A 84 -10.78 7.38 -0.24
CA LEU A 84 -10.30 6.00 -0.06
C LEU A 84 -8.94 5.76 -0.72
N SER A 85 -8.65 6.41 -1.85
CA SER A 85 -7.33 6.31 -2.51
C SER A 85 -6.22 6.92 -1.65
N HIS A 86 -6.55 7.91 -0.82
CA HIS A 86 -5.63 8.56 0.12
C HIS A 86 -5.49 7.85 1.48
N THR A 87 -6.07 6.67 1.67
CA THR A 87 -5.97 5.94 2.96
C THR A 87 -4.61 5.30 3.19
N ARG A 88 -3.85 5.00 2.12
CA ARG A 88 -2.51 4.42 2.23
C ARG A 88 -1.54 5.01 1.19
N PRO A 89 -1.25 6.33 1.24
CA PRO A 89 -0.28 6.93 0.35
C PRO A 89 1.10 6.38 0.71
N THR A 90 1.76 5.76 -0.28
CA THR A 90 3.18 5.43 -0.16
C THR A 90 4.03 6.70 -0.28
N ALA A 91 5.28 6.64 0.18
CA ALA A 91 6.20 7.77 0.15
C ALA A 91 6.35 8.41 -1.25
N ILE A 92 6.23 7.61 -2.30
CA ILE A 92 6.31 8.07 -3.70
C ILE A 92 5.12 8.97 -4.04
N TYR A 93 3.90 8.60 -3.65
CA TYR A 93 2.72 9.42 -3.90
C TYR A 93 2.75 10.74 -3.12
N THR A 94 3.22 10.71 -1.87
CA THR A 94 3.41 11.92 -1.07
C THR A 94 4.46 12.85 -1.68
N ALA A 95 5.57 12.32 -2.20
CA ALA A 95 6.57 13.14 -2.87
C ALA A 95 5.99 13.83 -4.12
N LYS A 96 5.19 13.11 -4.91
CA LYS A 96 4.49 13.68 -6.07
C LYS A 96 3.50 14.78 -5.67
N SER A 97 2.68 14.57 -4.63
CA SER A 97 1.67 15.57 -4.22
C SER A 97 2.32 16.86 -3.70
N GLN A 98 3.55 16.79 -3.20
CA GLN A 98 4.37 17.94 -2.84
C GLN A 98 5.03 18.64 -4.04
N GLY A 99 4.72 18.23 -5.28
CA GLY A 99 5.28 18.80 -6.50
C GLY A 99 6.73 18.38 -6.79
N LYS A 100 7.26 17.35 -6.12
CA LYS A 100 8.61 16.85 -6.41
C LYS A 100 8.59 16.09 -7.73
N HIS A 101 9.56 16.40 -8.60
CA HIS A 101 9.80 15.62 -9.80
C HIS A 101 10.53 14.34 -9.43
N ILE A 102 9.83 13.21 -9.51
CA ILE A 102 10.36 11.88 -9.18
C ILE A 102 10.23 10.97 -10.40
N ARG A 103 11.28 10.19 -10.65
CA ARG A 103 11.31 9.08 -11.58
C ARG A 103 11.60 7.81 -10.80
N VAL A 104 10.86 6.74 -11.09
CA VAL A 104 10.99 5.46 -10.40
C VAL A 104 11.58 4.42 -11.36
N PHE A 105 12.62 3.70 -10.91
CA PHE A 105 12.98 2.42 -11.50
C PHE A 105 12.33 1.31 -10.68
N ALA A 106 11.51 0.48 -11.33
CA ALA A 106 10.82 -0.63 -10.67
C ALA A 106 11.46 -1.94 -11.13
N ASP A 107 12.08 -2.66 -10.19
CA ASP A 107 12.53 -4.04 -10.40
C ASP A 107 11.30 -4.94 -10.68
N GLU A 108 11.37 -5.81 -11.68
CA GLU A 108 10.25 -6.68 -12.05
C GLU A 108 9.77 -7.56 -10.88
N THR A 109 10.68 -7.92 -9.98
CA THR A 109 10.49 -8.71 -8.76
C THR A 109 10.08 -10.15 -9.05
N ARG A 110 11.02 -10.96 -9.55
CA ARG A 110 10.81 -12.40 -9.75
C ARG A 110 10.55 -13.14 -8.42
N PRO A 111 9.84 -14.29 -8.44
CA PRO A 111 9.24 -14.93 -9.62
C PRO A 111 7.81 -14.45 -9.96
N LEU A 112 7.15 -13.74 -9.04
CA LEU A 112 5.73 -13.39 -9.14
C LEU A 112 5.45 -12.07 -9.88
N LEU A 113 6.51 -11.34 -10.23
CA LEU A 113 6.48 -10.14 -11.05
C LEU A 113 5.66 -9.00 -10.44
N GLN A 114 5.74 -8.78 -9.12
CA GLN A 114 4.96 -7.74 -8.46
C GLN A 114 5.32 -6.34 -8.95
N GLY A 115 6.60 -6.03 -9.15
CA GLY A 115 7.00 -4.71 -9.62
C GLY A 115 6.59 -4.45 -11.07
N ALA A 116 6.66 -5.48 -11.92
CA ALA A 116 6.21 -5.40 -13.31
C ALA A 116 4.68 -5.27 -13.42
N ARG A 117 3.92 -6.05 -12.66
CA ARG A 117 2.46 -6.15 -12.81
C ARG A 117 1.68 -5.12 -12.01
N LEU A 118 2.14 -4.81 -10.81
CA LEU A 118 1.39 -3.98 -9.85
C LEU A 118 2.03 -2.59 -9.77
N THR A 119 3.28 -2.50 -9.31
CA THR A 119 3.94 -1.21 -9.07
C THR A 119 4.01 -0.36 -10.33
N THR A 120 4.43 -0.94 -11.46
CA THR A 120 4.50 -0.21 -12.74
C THR A 120 3.12 0.28 -13.17
N TRP A 121 2.08 -0.56 -13.05
CA TRP A 121 0.71 -0.19 -13.41
C TRP A 121 0.20 0.96 -12.53
N GLU A 122 0.32 0.84 -11.21
CA GLU A 122 -0.16 1.86 -10.25
C GLU A 122 0.53 3.21 -10.45
N LEU A 123 1.85 3.22 -10.70
CA LEU A 123 2.61 4.44 -10.95
C LEU A 123 2.23 5.10 -12.27
N LEU A 124 2.02 4.32 -13.34
CA LEU A 124 1.53 4.83 -14.62
C LEU A 124 0.13 5.45 -14.50
N GLN A 125 -0.80 4.77 -13.84
CA GLN A 125 -2.16 5.30 -13.60
C GLN A 125 -2.12 6.60 -12.80
N SER A 126 -1.15 6.71 -11.90
CA SER A 126 -0.96 7.89 -11.07
C SER A 126 -0.11 8.95 -11.75
N GLY A 127 0.27 8.81 -13.03
CA GLY A 127 1.09 9.77 -13.77
C GLY A 127 2.47 10.02 -13.15
N ILE A 128 3.07 9.01 -12.53
CA ILE A 128 4.45 9.03 -12.04
C ILE A 128 5.33 8.37 -13.11
N GLU A 129 6.43 9.02 -13.48
CA GLU A 129 7.36 8.46 -14.45
C GLU A 129 8.00 7.20 -13.87
N VAL A 130 7.78 6.05 -14.52
CA VAL A 130 8.31 4.76 -14.10
C VAL A 130 8.99 4.05 -15.27
N THR A 131 10.14 3.43 -15.00
CA THR A 131 10.84 2.53 -15.91
C THR A 131 10.91 1.15 -15.27
N LEU A 132 10.28 0.16 -15.90
CA LEU A 132 10.39 -1.24 -15.50
C LEU A 132 11.77 -1.79 -15.90
N ILE A 133 12.43 -2.51 -14.99
CA ILE A 133 13.72 -3.14 -15.24
C ILE A 133 13.73 -4.59 -14.75
N CYS A 134 14.57 -5.43 -15.36
CA CYS A 134 14.87 -6.75 -14.79
C CYS A 134 15.64 -6.58 -13.47
N ASP A 135 15.43 -7.48 -12.52
CA ASP A 135 16.07 -7.43 -11.19
C ASP A 135 17.61 -7.31 -11.27
N ASN A 136 18.22 -7.95 -12.28
CA ASN A 136 19.66 -7.93 -12.50
C ASN A 136 20.20 -6.63 -13.15
N ALA A 137 19.34 -5.76 -13.67
CA ALA A 137 19.73 -4.49 -14.29
C ALA A 137 20.00 -3.39 -13.26
N ALA A 138 19.51 -3.53 -12.03
CA ALA A 138 19.67 -2.56 -10.95
C ALA A 138 21.15 -2.15 -10.74
N ALA A 139 22.05 -3.14 -10.69
CA ALA A 139 23.50 -2.90 -10.53
C ALA A 139 24.07 -1.98 -11.63
N THR A 140 23.63 -2.17 -12.88
CA THR A 140 24.11 -1.36 -14.01
C THR A 140 23.62 0.09 -13.90
N LEU A 141 22.39 0.31 -13.44
CA LEU A 141 21.85 1.65 -13.24
C LEU A 141 22.52 2.38 -12.07
N MET A 142 22.72 1.67 -10.95
CA MET A 142 23.45 2.21 -9.80
C MET A 142 24.88 2.60 -10.19
N ARG A 143 25.61 1.71 -10.87
CA ARG A 143 26.97 2.00 -11.37
C ARG A 143 27.03 3.20 -12.32
N LYS A 144 25.98 3.43 -13.12
CA LYS A 144 25.89 4.57 -14.05
C LYS A 144 25.43 5.87 -13.37
N GLY A 145 25.25 5.89 -12.05
CA GLY A 145 24.77 7.06 -11.31
C GLY A 145 23.35 7.47 -11.70
N LYS A 146 22.50 6.51 -12.08
CA LYS A 146 21.10 6.77 -12.46
C LYS A 146 20.13 6.68 -11.27
N VAL A 147 20.60 6.27 -10.10
CA VAL A 147 19.79 6.00 -8.92
C VAL A 147 20.31 6.85 -7.76
N ASP A 148 19.47 7.75 -7.25
CA ASP A 148 19.83 8.66 -6.14
C ASP A 148 19.51 8.07 -4.76
N ALA A 149 18.53 7.17 -4.69
CA ALA A 149 18.13 6.48 -3.47
C ALA A 149 17.40 5.17 -3.79
N VAL A 150 17.46 4.22 -2.87
CA VAL A 150 16.65 3.01 -2.89
C VAL A 150 15.63 3.08 -1.75
N ILE A 151 14.36 2.82 -2.07
CA ILE A 151 13.27 2.76 -1.09
C ILE A 151 12.54 1.44 -1.28
N VAL A 152 12.44 0.66 -0.21
CA VAL A 152 11.69 -0.61 -0.19
C VAL A 152 10.66 -0.63 0.93
N GLY A 153 9.68 -1.51 0.82
CA GLY A 153 8.80 -1.87 1.94
C GLY A 153 9.48 -2.85 2.92
N ALA A 154 8.70 -3.31 3.90
CA ALA A 154 9.08 -4.44 4.74
C ALA A 154 7.87 -5.31 5.05
N ASP A 155 8.10 -6.63 5.09
CA ASP A 155 7.14 -7.61 5.59
C ASP A 155 7.25 -7.72 7.12
N ARG A 156 8.46 -7.61 7.69
CA ARG A 156 8.74 -7.57 9.13
C ARG A 156 10.09 -6.91 9.42
N ILE A 157 10.20 -6.20 10.54
CA ILE A 157 11.45 -5.59 11.02
C ILE A 157 11.71 -6.05 12.46
N ALA A 158 12.86 -6.65 12.72
CA ALA A 158 13.27 -7.09 14.06
C ALA A 158 13.76 -5.91 14.92
N ARG A 159 13.83 -6.10 16.25
CA ARG A 159 14.28 -5.09 17.21
C ARG A 159 15.71 -4.59 16.96
N ASN A 160 16.59 -5.43 16.42
CA ASN A 160 17.96 -5.05 16.03
C ASN A 160 18.03 -4.29 14.70
N GLY A 161 16.90 -4.13 14.00
CA GLY A 161 16.81 -3.44 12.71
C GLY A 161 16.89 -4.37 11.50
N ASP A 162 17.04 -5.69 11.67
CA ASP A 162 17.03 -6.62 10.54
C ASP A 162 15.66 -6.61 9.84
N VAL A 163 15.69 -6.58 8.51
CA VAL A 163 14.49 -6.42 7.70
C VAL A 163 14.22 -7.66 6.86
N ALA A 164 13.07 -8.28 7.09
CA ALA A 164 12.49 -9.25 6.18
C ALA A 164 11.61 -8.51 5.16
N ASN A 165 11.90 -8.72 3.87
CA ASN A 165 11.13 -8.19 2.75
C ASN A 165 11.16 -9.18 1.57
N LYS A 166 10.57 -8.80 0.43
CA LYS A 166 10.58 -9.61 -0.79
C LYS A 166 12.00 -10.02 -1.21
N VAL A 167 12.11 -11.23 -1.78
CA VAL A 167 13.34 -11.73 -2.39
C VAL A 167 13.91 -10.70 -3.39
N GLY A 168 15.23 -10.57 -3.42
CA GLY A 168 15.94 -9.52 -4.16
C GLY A 168 16.34 -8.31 -3.30
N THR A 169 15.58 -7.98 -2.26
CA THR A 169 15.84 -6.80 -1.40
C THR A 169 17.24 -6.78 -0.80
N TYR A 170 17.71 -7.93 -0.29
CA TYR A 170 19.07 -8.03 0.27
C TYR A 170 20.16 -7.76 -0.77
N GLY A 171 20.02 -8.31 -1.98
CA GLY A 171 20.95 -8.04 -3.08
C GLY A 171 20.95 -6.57 -3.45
N LEU A 172 19.78 -5.94 -3.51
CA LEU A 172 19.64 -4.51 -3.77
C LEU A 172 20.30 -3.65 -2.68
N ALA A 173 20.20 -4.05 -1.41
CA ALA A 173 20.87 -3.37 -0.29
C ALA A 173 22.40 -3.46 -0.37
N VAL A 174 22.93 -4.64 -0.73
CA VAL A 174 24.38 -4.82 -0.96
C VAL A 174 24.87 -3.94 -2.11
N LEU A 175 24.14 -3.92 -3.24
CA LEU A 175 24.47 -3.07 -4.38
C LEU A 175 24.39 -1.57 -4.03
N ALA A 176 23.37 -1.14 -3.30
CA ALA A 176 23.24 0.23 -2.86
C ALA A 176 24.42 0.64 -1.97
N LYS A 177 24.83 -0.23 -1.03
CA LYS A 177 26.00 0.00 -0.18
C LYS A 177 27.29 0.11 -1.00
N GLU A 178 27.53 -0.80 -1.93
CA GLU A 178 28.70 -0.79 -2.83
C GLU A 178 28.78 0.51 -3.64
N HIS A 179 27.64 1.00 -4.13
CA HIS A 179 27.56 2.22 -4.92
C HIS A 179 27.34 3.49 -4.11
N HIS A 180 27.40 3.43 -2.78
CA HIS A 180 27.21 4.57 -1.87
C HIS A 180 25.86 5.28 -2.03
N ILE A 181 24.83 4.52 -2.38
CA ILE A 181 23.46 4.99 -2.55
C ILE A 181 22.70 4.78 -1.23
N PRO A 182 22.00 5.79 -0.70
CA PRO A 182 21.23 5.63 0.52
C PRO A 182 20.08 4.62 0.31
N PHE A 183 19.95 3.71 1.27
CA PHE A 183 18.95 2.64 1.26
C PHE A 183 17.96 2.84 2.41
N TYR A 184 16.69 3.02 2.09
CA TYR A 184 15.63 3.28 3.04
C TYR A 184 14.59 2.16 3.06
N VAL A 185 14.12 1.85 4.26
CA VAL A 185 12.99 0.94 4.49
C VAL A 185 11.83 1.76 5.00
N ALA A 186 10.72 1.76 4.27
CA ALA A 186 9.49 2.45 4.63
C ALA A 186 8.45 1.43 5.10
N ALA A 187 8.10 1.47 6.38
CA ALA A 187 7.13 0.57 6.98
C ALA A 187 6.40 1.24 8.15
N PRO A 188 5.14 0.85 8.43
CA PRO A 188 4.43 1.31 9.64
C PRO A 188 5.04 0.69 10.90
N LEU A 189 4.79 1.30 12.07
CA LEU A 189 5.25 0.79 13.37
C LEU A 189 4.76 -0.64 13.66
N SER A 190 3.60 -1.04 13.14
CA SER A 190 3.06 -2.39 13.28
C SER A 190 3.86 -3.48 12.54
N THR A 191 4.78 -3.10 11.66
CA THR A 191 5.73 -4.01 11.01
C THR A 191 6.93 -4.33 11.91
N LEU A 192 7.16 -3.53 12.97
CA LEU A 192 8.20 -3.78 13.97
C LEU A 192 7.77 -4.92 14.88
N ASP A 193 8.63 -5.92 15.01
CA ASP A 193 8.47 -7.05 15.92
C ASP A 193 9.53 -6.95 17.03
N MET A 194 9.11 -6.38 18.16
CA MET A 194 10.00 -6.16 19.31
C MET A 194 10.38 -7.44 20.04
N ASN A 195 9.72 -8.57 19.73
CA ASN A 195 10.04 -9.88 20.31
C ASN A 195 11.10 -10.63 19.49
N LEU A 196 11.40 -10.18 18.27
CA LEU A 196 12.47 -10.72 17.44
C LEU A 196 13.72 -9.87 17.62
N ALA A 197 14.71 -10.41 18.32
CA ALA A 197 16.15 -10.14 18.23
C ALA A 197 16.86 -10.79 19.41
#